data_AF-A0A538L8L2-F1
#
_entry.id   AF-A0A538L8L2-F1
#
_cell.length_a   1.000
_cell.length_b   1.000
_cell.length_c   1.000
_cell.angle_alpha   90.00
_cell.angle_beta   90.00
_cell.angle_gamma   90.00
#
_symmetry.space_group_name_H-M   'P 1'
#
loop_
_entity.id
_entity.type
_entity.pdbx_description
1 polymer ?
#
loop_
_entity_poly.entity_id
_entity_poly.type
_entity_poly.pdbx_seq_one_letter_code
_entity_poly.pdbx_strand_id
1 'polypeptide(L)'
;MRRAAGTGLLTVVLLFISLHAALADDQGVTGYDGKNPFACTLQQVGQGTNFPEPNADPFCVEYDKRHQNIDKLGVVDFLSKEPARFAAASSKCFYFQRDHWRGYVSESQPSTQTYAWDGSYFFDKARGIGGAYVENFSFAGETGDPTQLPGFPDQYKPYFSKGRGGVQKSGDVTVDPNCVKKFQRHDPRAGGGPGGAGVSHGCRVPGGRVGHGIGGIRLGARRSGVRHALGAPTVESLRFVSYCMTGGGRLAAGFGKAGASGRALLVMTNSTPFDARGIHVGSKVADAKKRFPYTRALTRRGIRLLVKGRHGYTLLFGIAHGRVRFVAISKPGLPLARVAKLIRAAPR
;
A
#
# COMPACT_ATOMS: atom_id res chain seq x y z
N MET A 1 84.37 -17.26 -18.62
CA MET A 1 83.41 -16.23 -19.07
C MET A 1 82.01 -16.83 -19.08
N ARG A 2 81.01 -16.02 -18.66
CA ARG A 2 79.66 -16.40 -18.22
C ARG A 2 78.68 -16.65 -19.38
N ARG A 3 77.69 -17.55 -19.17
CA ARG A 3 76.26 -17.55 -19.59
C ARG A 3 75.70 -18.97 -19.28
N ALA A 4 74.90 -19.24 -18.25
CA ALA A 4 73.54 -18.81 -17.89
C ALA A 4 72.42 -19.41 -18.77
N ALA A 5 71.69 -20.40 -18.22
CA ALA A 5 70.25 -20.71 -18.38
C ALA A 5 70.02 -22.07 -17.68
N GLY A 6 69.15 -22.27 -16.69
CA GLY A 6 67.94 -21.55 -16.29
C GLY A 6 66.82 -22.58 -16.16
N THR A 7 66.84 -23.38 -15.08
CA THR A 7 65.84 -24.38 -14.72
C THR A 7 64.55 -23.68 -14.30
N GLY A 8 63.47 -23.84 -15.09
CA GLY A 8 62.15 -23.31 -14.76
C GLY A 8 61.42 -24.21 -13.77
N LEU A 9 61.32 -23.77 -12.51
CA LEU A 9 60.46 -24.35 -11.48
C LEU A 9 59.10 -23.63 -11.51
N LEU A 10 58.05 -24.32 -11.93
CA LEU A 10 56.68 -23.82 -11.93
C LEU A 10 56.18 -23.77 -10.47
N THR A 11 56.13 -22.58 -9.88
CA THR A 11 55.56 -22.38 -8.53
C THR A 11 54.15 -21.83 -8.68
N VAL A 12 53.16 -22.63 -8.28
CA VAL A 12 51.75 -22.24 -8.18
C VAL A 12 51.60 -21.34 -6.96
N VAL A 13 51.33 -20.06 -7.16
CA VAL A 13 50.90 -19.14 -6.09
C VAL A 13 49.38 -19.03 -6.14
N LEU A 14 48.72 -19.74 -5.22
CA LEU A 14 47.32 -19.54 -4.87
C LEU A 14 47.19 -18.19 -4.15
N LEU A 15 46.72 -17.17 -4.87
CA LEU A 15 46.30 -15.91 -4.27
C LEU A 15 44.96 -16.12 -3.54
N PHE A 16 45.03 -16.35 -2.23
CA PHE A 16 43.91 -16.13 -1.32
C PHE A 16 43.62 -14.64 -1.27
N ILE A 17 42.70 -14.16 -2.11
CA ILE A 17 42.09 -12.85 -1.93
C ILE A 17 41.10 -12.99 -0.77
N SER A 18 41.55 -12.64 0.43
CA SER A 18 40.70 -12.43 1.60
C SER A 18 39.79 -11.24 1.31
N LEU A 19 38.59 -11.50 0.75
CA LEU A 19 37.48 -10.55 0.73
C LEU A 19 37.15 -10.24 2.20
N HIS A 20 37.71 -9.14 2.70
CA HIS A 20 37.22 -8.53 3.92
C HIS A 20 35.84 -7.98 3.57
N ALA A 21 34.80 -8.72 3.95
CA ALA A 21 33.46 -8.17 4.06
C ALA A 21 33.55 -7.05 5.11
N ALA A 22 33.72 -5.81 4.65
CA ALA A 22 33.48 -4.66 5.47
C ALA A 22 32.03 -4.78 5.95
N LEU A 23 31.86 -4.92 7.27
CA LEU A 23 30.59 -4.70 7.94
C LEU A 23 30.15 -3.29 7.54
N ALA A 24 29.20 -3.21 6.60
CA ALA A 24 28.57 -1.95 6.25
C ALA A 24 27.82 -1.46 7.50
N ASP A 25 28.29 -0.34 8.04
CA ASP A 25 27.67 0.36 9.15
C ASP A 25 26.19 0.67 8.82
N ASP A 26 25.30 0.40 9.78
CA ASP A 26 23.82 0.44 9.68
C ASP A 26 23.27 1.89 9.63
N GLN A 27 24.12 2.83 9.21
CA GLN A 27 23.84 4.26 9.18
C GLN A 27 23.02 4.58 7.93
N GLY A 28 21.71 4.83 8.11
CA GLY A 28 20.88 5.47 7.08
C GLY A 28 19.60 4.73 6.70
N VAL A 29 19.33 3.56 7.26
CA VAL A 29 18.03 2.89 7.09
C VAL A 29 17.00 3.50 8.04
N THR A 30 15.89 4.00 7.51
CA THR A 30 14.77 4.50 8.30
C THR A 30 13.45 3.96 7.77
N GLY A 31 12.40 4.01 8.60
CA GLY A 31 11.07 3.57 8.18
C GLY A 31 10.48 4.45 7.08
N TYR A 32 9.87 3.82 6.09
CA TYR A 32 9.14 4.47 5.00
C TYR A 32 7.69 4.00 5.01
N ASP A 33 6.74 4.92 4.80
CA ASP A 33 5.30 4.66 4.91
C ASP A 33 4.61 4.44 3.55
N GLY A 34 5.38 4.48 2.45
CA GLY A 34 4.87 4.31 1.09
C GLY A 34 4.29 5.58 0.46
N LYS A 35 4.39 6.74 1.13
CA LYS A 35 3.89 7.99 0.59
C LYS A 35 4.77 8.49 -0.55
N ASN A 36 4.16 8.99 -1.62
CA ASN A 36 4.90 9.69 -2.67
C ASN A 36 5.57 10.95 -2.09
N PRO A 37 6.91 11.06 -2.15
CA PRO A 37 7.63 12.20 -1.57
C PRO A 37 7.62 13.43 -2.49
N PHE A 38 7.12 13.32 -3.72
CA PHE A 38 7.17 14.39 -4.73
C PHE A 38 5.78 14.96 -5.05
N ALA A 39 5.75 16.23 -5.44
CA ALA A 39 4.56 16.90 -5.96
C ALA A 39 4.41 16.61 -7.46
N CYS A 40 3.75 15.50 -7.79
CA CYS A 40 3.55 15.04 -9.15
C CYS A 40 2.22 14.28 -9.30
N THR A 41 1.70 14.28 -10.52
CA THR A 41 0.54 13.45 -10.88
C THR A 41 1.00 12.03 -11.20
N LEU A 42 0.30 11.05 -10.64
CA LEU A 42 0.60 9.63 -10.88
C LEU A 42 0.06 9.20 -12.24
N GLN A 43 0.97 8.91 -13.18
CA GLN A 43 0.65 8.47 -14.53
C GLN A 43 0.20 7.01 -14.53
N GLN A 44 -1.07 6.79 -14.86
CA GLN A 44 -1.68 5.46 -14.93
C GLN A 44 -1.31 4.78 -16.25
N VAL A 45 -0.33 3.89 -16.22
CA VAL A 45 0.15 3.21 -17.44
C VAL A 45 -0.27 1.75 -17.53
N GLY A 46 -0.96 1.23 -16.50
CA GLY A 46 -1.43 -0.15 -16.47
C GLY A 46 -0.25 -1.11 -16.63
N GLN A 47 -0.26 -1.92 -17.68
CA GLN A 47 0.87 -2.79 -18.02
C GLN A 47 1.81 -2.21 -19.07
N GLY A 48 1.50 -1.04 -19.63
CA GLY A 48 2.22 -0.50 -20.78
C GLY A 48 3.54 0.19 -20.44
N THR A 49 4.16 0.68 -21.51
CA THR A 49 5.35 1.52 -21.53
C THR A 49 5.08 2.85 -22.24
N ASN A 50 3.81 3.12 -22.57
CA ASN A 50 3.37 4.38 -23.16
C ASN A 50 3.06 5.35 -22.02
N PHE A 51 4.00 6.24 -21.74
CA PHE A 51 3.89 7.23 -20.68
C PHE A 51 3.20 8.50 -21.21
N PRO A 52 2.13 8.99 -20.57
CA PRO A 52 1.49 10.26 -20.92
C PRO A 52 2.47 11.44 -20.89
N GLU A 53 3.35 11.48 -19.90
CA GLU A 53 4.37 12.50 -19.71
C GLU A 53 5.75 11.83 -19.56
N PRO A 54 6.34 11.31 -20.67
CA PRO A 54 7.58 10.54 -20.63
C PRO A 54 8.77 11.40 -20.17
N ASN A 55 8.65 12.73 -20.26
CA ASN A 55 9.68 13.70 -19.89
C ASN A 55 9.48 14.30 -18.49
N ALA A 56 8.39 13.96 -17.78
CA ALA A 56 8.16 14.45 -16.42
C ALA A 56 9.31 14.04 -15.49
N ASP A 57 9.67 14.93 -14.58
CA ASP A 57 10.71 14.72 -13.57
C ASP A 57 10.51 15.76 -12.45
N PRO A 58 9.70 15.42 -11.42
CA PRO A 58 9.46 14.05 -10.95
C PRO A 58 8.61 13.16 -11.85
N PHE A 59 9.13 11.97 -12.12
CA PHE A 59 8.46 10.96 -12.92
C PHE A 59 7.69 10.02 -11.99
N CYS A 60 6.36 10.13 -12.01
CA CYS A 60 5.49 9.40 -11.09
C CYS A 60 4.55 8.50 -11.86
N VAL A 61 4.66 7.18 -11.66
CA VAL A 61 3.95 6.19 -12.47
C VAL A 61 3.25 5.12 -11.62
N GLU A 62 2.17 4.58 -12.16
CA GLU A 62 1.46 3.44 -11.60
C GLU A 62 1.36 2.29 -12.60
N TYR A 63 1.79 1.11 -12.16
CA TYR A 63 1.70 -0.12 -12.94
C TYR A 63 0.70 -1.12 -12.33
N ASP A 64 -0.19 -1.64 -13.17
CA ASP A 64 -1.04 -2.79 -12.85
C ASP A 64 -0.33 -4.09 -13.23
N LYS A 65 0.47 -4.61 -12.30
CA LYS A 65 1.19 -5.89 -12.43
C LYS A 65 0.36 -7.07 -11.88
N ARG A 66 -0.98 -7.04 -11.99
CA ARG A 66 -1.86 -8.08 -11.42
C ARG A 66 -2.06 -9.31 -12.30
N HIS A 67 -1.57 -9.28 -13.53
CA HIS A 67 -1.75 -10.38 -14.48
C HIS A 67 -0.48 -11.25 -14.55
N GLN A 68 0.24 -11.45 -13.44
CA GLN A 68 1.39 -12.37 -13.40
C GLN A 68 0.85 -13.80 -13.35
N ASN A 69 0.51 -14.35 -14.50
CA ASN A 69 -0.03 -15.69 -14.64
C ASN A 69 0.89 -16.55 -15.54
N ILE A 70 0.83 -17.86 -15.34
CA ILE A 70 1.59 -18.83 -16.14
C ILE A 70 0.77 -19.24 -17.37
N ASP A 71 -0.53 -19.46 -17.19
CA ASP A 71 -1.44 -19.99 -18.22
C ASP A 71 -1.71 -19.06 -19.40
N LYS A 72 -1.51 -17.75 -19.24
CA LYS A 72 -1.67 -16.75 -20.32
C LYS A 72 -0.40 -15.95 -20.58
N LEU A 73 0.76 -16.49 -20.18
CA LEU A 73 2.08 -15.89 -20.40
C LEU A 73 2.25 -14.48 -19.80
N GLY A 74 1.45 -14.11 -18.80
CA GLY A 74 1.51 -12.78 -18.20
C GLY A 74 2.84 -12.47 -17.50
N VAL A 75 3.54 -13.50 -17.00
CA VAL A 75 4.93 -13.34 -16.52
C VAL A 75 5.89 -13.00 -17.65
N VAL A 76 5.70 -13.56 -18.85
CA VAL A 76 6.55 -13.27 -20.02
C VAL A 76 6.31 -11.85 -20.54
N ASP A 77 5.04 -11.43 -20.64
CA ASP A 77 4.66 -10.07 -21.03
C ASP A 77 5.14 -9.01 -20.01
N PHE A 78 5.19 -9.37 -18.73
CA PHE A 78 5.78 -8.52 -17.71
C PHE A 78 7.29 -8.34 -17.92
N LEU A 79 8.03 -9.45 -18.02
CA LEU A 79 9.49 -9.43 -18.11
C LEU A 79 9.97 -8.72 -19.39
N SER A 80 9.23 -8.81 -20.49
CA SER A 80 9.56 -8.12 -21.74
C SER A 80 9.46 -6.59 -21.65
N LYS A 81 8.64 -6.07 -20.72
CA LYS A 81 8.40 -4.63 -20.54
C LYS A 81 9.28 -3.98 -19.47
N GLU A 82 9.85 -4.76 -18.56
CA GLU A 82 10.72 -4.26 -17.49
C GLU A 82 11.94 -3.47 -18.02
N PRO A 83 12.64 -3.85 -19.11
CA PRO A 83 13.75 -3.06 -19.65
C PRO A 83 13.33 -1.64 -20.05
N ALA A 84 12.17 -1.48 -20.68
CA ALA A 84 11.66 -0.17 -21.09
C ALA A 84 11.20 0.67 -19.89
N ARG A 85 10.59 0.06 -18.87
CA ARG A 85 10.22 0.72 -17.61
C ARG A 85 11.46 1.21 -16.87
N PHE A 86 12.49 0.37 -16.79
CA PHE A 86 13.78 0.71 -16.20
C PHE A 86 14.45 1.86 -16.97
N ALA A 87 14.52 1.79 -18.30
CA ALA A 87 15.09 2.85 -19.13
C ALA A 87 14.39 4.20 -18.90
N ALA A 88 13.05 4.20 -18.87
CA ALA A 88 12.26 5.40 -18.62
C ALA A 88 12.52 6.04 -17.25
N ALA A 89 12.69 5.22 -16.20
CA ALA A 89 13.02 5.71 -14.86
C ALA A 89 14.50 6.15 -14.75
N SER A 90 15.43 5.41 -15.36
CA SER A 90 16.87 5.56 -15.14
C SER A 90 17.43 6.96 -15.46
N SER A 91 16.81 7.68 -16.41
CA SER A 91 17.23 9.03 -16.82
C SER A 91 16.70 10.16 -15.91
N LYS A 92 15.83 9.85 -14.95
CA LYS A 92 15.14 10.84 -14.11
C LYS A 92 15.96 11.22 -12.89
N CYS A 93 15.72 12.42 -12.37
CA CYS A 93 16.27 12.85 -11.09
C CYS A 93 15.42 12.40 -9.90
N PHE A 94 14.10 12.46 -10.05
CA PHE A 94 13.13 12.12 -9.03
C PHE A 94 12.12 11.14 -9.61
N TYR A 95 11.95 10.00 -8.95
CA TYR A 95 11.07 8.94 -9.44
C TYR A 95 10.23 8.37 -8.33
N PHE A 96 8.94 8.20 -8.59
CA PHE A 96 8.04 7.45 -7.73
C PHE A 96 7.24 6.44 -8.54
N GLN A 97 7.10 5.25 -7.99
CA GLN A 97 6.38 4.15 -8.59
C GLN A 97 5.40 3.56 -7.59
N ARG A 98 4.18 3.31 -8.05
CA ARG A 98 3.21 2.47 -7.37
C ARG A 98 2.94 1.23 -8.22
N ASP A 99 3.14 0.06 -7.65
CA ASP A 99 2.87 -1.21 -8.31
C ASP A 99 1.75 -1.96 -7.61
N HIS A 100 0.94 -2.65 -8.41
CA HIS A 100 -0.03 -3.62 -7.93
C HIS A 100 0.36 -5.02 -8.36
N TRP A 101 0.93 -5.82 -7.46
CA TRP A 101 1.39 -7.16 -7.73
C TRP A 101 0.33 -8.20 -7.42
N ARG A 102 0.10 -9.11 -8.36
CA ARG A 102 -0.67 -10.33 -8.09
C ARG A 102 -0.22 -11.47 -8.99
N GLY A 103 0.16 -12.58 -8.35
CA GLY A 103 0.54 -13.83 -8.99
C GLY A 103 -0.58 -14.86 -8.97
N TYR A 104 -0.75 -15.57 -10.07
CA TYR A 104 -1.67 -16.70 -10.23
C TYR A 104 -0.97 -17.86 -10.94
N VAL A 105 -1.37 -19.10 -10.62
CA VAL A 105 -1.07 -20.23 -11.53
C VAL A 105 -1.99 -20.16 -12.75
N SER A 106 -3.29 -19.97 -12.53
CA SER A 106 -4.28 -19.68 -13.58
C SER A 106 -5.13 -18.47 -13.21
N GLU A 107 -5.14 -17.46 -14.07
CA GLU A 107 -5.92 -16.24 -13.85
C GLU A 107 -7.44 -16.48 -13.83
N SER A 108 -7.89 -17.51 -14.55
CA SER A 108 -9.31 -17.91 -14.57
C SER A 108 -9.78 -18.52 -13.25
N GLN A 109 -8.86 -18.91 -12.37
CA GLN A 109 -9.13 -19.57 -11.10
C GLN A 109 -8.57 -18.76 -9.92
N PRO A 110 -9.38 -17.89 -9.29
CA PRO A 110 -8.92 -17.04 -8.19
C PRO A 110 -8.35 -17.78 -6.97
N SER A 111 -8.68 -19.06 -6.79
CA SER A 111 -8.11 -19.94 -5.76
C SER A 111 -6.62 -20.23 -5.98
N THR A 112 -6.11 -20.04 -7.19
CA THR A 112 -4.72 -20.28 -7.55
C THR A 112 -3.81 -19.06 -7.34
N GLN A 113 -4.30 -18.00 -6.69
CA GLN A 113 -3.47 -16.86 -6.35
C GLN A 113 -2.31 -17.30 -5.45
N THR A 114 -1.08 -17.09 -5.91
CA THR A 114 0.13 -17.48 -5.19
C THR A 114 0.57 -16.38 -4.23
N TYR A 115 0.62 -15.13 -4.70
CA TYR A 115 0.99 -13.97 -3.89
C TYR A 115 0.28 -12.70 -4.36
N ALA A 116 0.21 -11.69 -3.49
CA ALA A 116 -0.16 -10.32 -3.88
C ALA A 116 0.40 -9.30 -2.90
N TRP A 117 0.77 -8.12 -3.40
CA TRP A 117 1.06 -6.94 -2.59
C TRP A 117 0.94 -5.68 -3.45
N ASP A 118 0.84 -4.52 -2.81
CA ASP A 118 1.01 -3.23 -3.46
C ASP A 118 2.36 -2.65 -3.04
N GLY A 119 3.19 -2.26 -4.01
CA GLY A 119 4.55 -1.78 -3.79
C GLY A 119 4.66 -0.28 -4.05
N SER A 120 5.36 0.45 -3.20
CA SER A 120 5.72 1.84 -3.43
C SER A 120 7.23 1.99 -3.42
N TYR A 121 7.78 2.56 -4.48
CA TYR A 121 9.22 2.72 -4.65
C TYR A 121 9.53 4.15 -5.05
N PHE A 122 10.65 4.67 -4.57
CA PHE A 122 11.14 5.96 -5.04
C PHE A 122 12.66 6.03 -5.03
N PHE A 123 13.19 6.94 -5.83
CA PHE A 123 14.53 7.45 -5.65
C PHE A 123 14.56 8.98 -5.80
N ASP A 124 15.51 9.60 -5.11
CA ASP A 124 15.92 10.99 -5.27
C ASP A 124 17.44 11.02 -5.43
N LYS A 125 17.89 11.27 -6.66
CA LYS A 125 19.32 11.37 -6.99
C LYS A 125 19.95 12.69 -6.55
N ALA A 126 19.18 13.72 -6.23
CA ALA A 126 19.73 14.94 -5.63
C ALA A 126 20.19 14.70 -4.18
N ARG A 127 19.47 13.84 -3.45
CA ARG A 127 19.76 13.51 -2.04
C ARG A 127 20.42 12.15 -1.84
N GLY A 128 20.54 11.34 -2.90
CA GLY A 128 21.07 10.00 -2.82
C GLY A 128 20.25 9.08 -1.93
N ILE A 129 18.92 9.24 -1.93
CA ILE A 129 18.02 8.44 -1.12
C ILE A 129 17.09 7.61 -2.00
N GLY A 130 16.74 6.42 -1.54
CA GLY A 130 15.72 5.57 -2.15
C GLY A 130 14.89 4.88 -1.09
N GLY A 131 13.70 4.43 -1.46
CA GLY A 131 12.82 3.71 -0.54
C GLY A 131 11.93 2.71 -1.23
N ALA A 132 11.56 1.70 -0.46
CA ALA A 132 10.67 0.62 -0.85
C ALA A 132 9.68 0.34 0.28
N TYR A 133 8.41 0.22 -0.08
CA TYR A 133 7.33 -0.06 0.83
C TYR A 133 6.39 -1.09 0.22
N VAL A 134 5.88 -1.99 1.05
CA VAL A 134 4.86 -2.96 0.67
C VAL A 134 3.63 -2.78 1.56
N GLU A 135 2.45 -3.00 0.98
CA GLU A 135 1.21 -3.18 1.72
C GLU A 135 0.35 -4.27 1.10
N ASN A 136 -0.65 -4.72 1.84
CA ASN A 136 -1.54 -5.81 1.45
C ASN A 136 -0.82 -7.11 1.09
N PHE A 137 0.37 -7.32 1.67
CA PHE A 137 1.16 -8.51 1.41
C PHE A 137 0.40 -9.78 1.82
N SER A 138 0.25 -10.69 0.86
CA SER A 138 -0.47 -11.94 1.03
C SER A 138 0.16 -13.06 0.21
N PHE A 139 0.04 -14.27 0.76
CA PHE A 139 0.44 -15.52 0.12
C PHE A 139 -0.73 -16.50 0.21
N ALA A 140 -1.02 -17.23 -0.88
CA ALA A 140 -2.18 -18.13 -0.97
C ALA A 140 -3.51 -17.47 -0.56
N GLY A 141 -3.66 -16.16 -0.81
CA GLY A 141 -4.85 -15.39 -0.44
C GLY A 141 -4.97 -15.03 1.05
N GLU A 142 -3.98 -15.39 1.89
CA GLU A 142 -3.90 -15.00 3.29
C GLU A 142 -2.90 -13.87 3.50
N THR A 143 -3.25 -12.88 4.33
CA THR A 143 -2.29 -11.82 4.72
C THR A 143 -1.10 -12.44 5.43
N GLY A 144 0.09 -12.23 4.87
CA GLY A 144 1.37 -12.73 5.39
C GLY A 144 2.17 -11.63 6.07
N ASP A 145 3.26 -12.00 6.73
CA ASP A 145 4.28 -11.07 7.21
C ASP A 145 5.50 -11.17 6.29
N PRO A 146 5.89 -10.09 5.58
CA PRO A 146 7.03 -10.10 4.67
C PRO A 146 8.34 -10.56 5.33
N THR A 147 8.50 -10.31 6.64
CA THR A 147 9.73 -10.65 7.41
C THR A 147 9.99 -12.15 7.52
N GLN A 148 8.99 -12.97 7.20
CA GLN A 148 9.07 -14.43 7.22
C GLN A 148 9.55 -15.01 5.89
N LEU A 149 9.77 -14.18 4.87
CA LEU A 149 10.32 -14.64 3.60
C LEU A 149 11.78 -15.10 3.78
N PRO A 150 12.18 -16.23 3.17
CA PRO A 150 13.57 -16.65 3.15
C PRO A 150 14.47 -15.54 2.59
N GLY A 151 15.55 -15.23 3.30
CA GLY A 151 16.50 -14.18 2.91
C GLY A 151 16.06 -12.75 3.20
N PHE A 152 14.97 -12.53 3.95
CA PHE A 152 14.57 -11.18 4.35
C PHE A 152 15.64 -10.54 5.26
N PRO A 153 16.18 -9.35 4.92
CA PRO A 153 17.27 -8.74 5.68
C PRO A 153 16.88 -8.41 7.13
N ASP A 154 17.69 -8.85 8.10
CA ASP A 154 17.41 -8.67 9.53
C ASP A 154 17.27 -7.19 9.92
N GLN A 155 18.14 -6.34 9.38
CA GLN A 155 18.13 -4.88 9.61
C GLN A 155 16.83 -4.19 9.16
N TYR A 156 16.04 -4.82 8.26
CA TYR A 156 14.77 -4.27 7.79
C TYR A 156 13.58 -4.73 8.63
N LYS A 157 13.70 -5.87 9.34
CA LYS A 157 12.57 -6.47 10.08
C LYS A 157 11.82 -5.51 11.01
N PRO A 158 12.47 -4.59 11.74
CA PRO A 158 11.77 -3.64 12.62
C PRO A 158 10.77 -2.71 11.91
N TYR A 159 10.95 -2.48 10.61
CA TYR A 159 10.12 -1.58 9.81
C TYR A 159 8.97 -2.27 9.08
N PHE A 160 8.83 -3.58 9.27
CA PHE A 160 7.82 -4.41 8.65
C PHE A 160 6.96 -5.13 9.68
N SER A 161 5.75 -5.45 9.26
CA SER A 161 4.75 -6.14 10.05
C SER A 161 3.82 -6.93 9.14
N LYS A 162 2.92 -7.68 9.74
CA LYS A 162 1.90 -8.43 9.01
C LYS A 162 1.14 -7.56 8.00
N GLY A 163 1.36 -7.86 6.73
CA GLY A 163 0.71 -7.27 5.57
C GLY A 163 1.34 -5.97 5.07
N ARG A 164 2.33 -5.38 5.75
CA ARG A 164 2.90 -4.08 5.36
C ARG A 164 4.24 -3.73 5.98
N GLY A 165 4.96 -2.81 5.36
CA GLY A 165 6.19 -2.24 5.91
C GLY A 165 7.05 -1.63 4.83
N GLY A 166 8.04 -0.83 5.22
CA GLY A 166 8.94 -0.23 4.25
C GLY A 166 10.12 0.46 4.89
N VAL A 167 11.17 0.58 4.09
CA VAL A 167 12.42 1.23 4.46
C VAL A 167 12.78 2.27 3.40
N GLN A 168 13.50 3.29 3.82
CA GLN A 168 14.27 4.17 2.96
C GLN A 168 15.70 4.19 3.44
N LYS A 169 16.64 4.35 2.51
CA LYS A 169 18.07 4.38 2.78
C LYS A 169 18.73 5.55 2.06
N SER A 170 19.66 6.19 2.75
CA SER A 170 20.63 7.14 2.16
C SER A 170 21.89 6.41 1.69
N GLY A 171 22.47 6.87 0.58
CA GLY A 171 23.74 6.35 0.04
C GLY A 171 23.59 5.22 -0.98
N ASP A 172 22.40 4.59 -1.10
CA ASP A 172 22.14 3.51 -2.06
C ASP A 172 21.81 4.01 -3.47
N VAL A 173 21.49 5.29 -3.61
CA VAL A 173 21.26 5.95 -4.89
C VAL A 173 22.44 6.88 -5.13
N THR A 174 23.16 6.68 -6.24
CA THR A 174 24.27 7.56 -6.63
C THR A 174 23.75 9.00 -6.76
N VAL A 175 24.39 9.91 -6.02
CA VAL A 175 24.06 11.33 -6.11
C VAL A 175 24.45 11.86 -7.49
N ASP A 176 23.52 12.51 -8.17
CA ASP A 176 23.75 13.13 -9.48
C ASP A 176 23.85 14.66 -9.31
N PRO A 177 25.01 15.27 -9.62
CA PRO A 177 25.19 16.72 -9.52
C PRO A 177 24.20 17.54 -10.35
N ASN A 178 23.71 17.03 -11.48
CA ASN A 178 22.70 17.71 -12.28
C ASN A 178 21.33 17.70 -11.57
N CYS A 179 21.02 16.62 -10.87
CA CYS A 179 19.81 16.53 -10.05
C CYS A 179 19.87 17.43 -8.83
N VAL A 180 21.05 17.60 -8.22
CA VAL A 180 21.29 18.61 -7.17
C VAL A 180 21.02 20.01 -7.69
N LYS A 181 21.59 20.38 -8.84
CA LYS A 181 21.34 21.69 -9.48
C LYS A 181 19.85 21.89 -9.79
N LYS A 182 19.17 20.84 -10.28
CA LYS A 182 17.73 20.87 -10.57
C LYS A 182 16.92 21.10 -9.29
N PHE A 183 17.22 20.37 -8.23
CA PHE A 183 16.61 20.52 -6.90
C PHE A 183 16.76 21.95 -6.36
N GLN A 184 17.96 22.53 -6.47
CA GLN A 184 18.22 23.89 -6.00
C GLN A 184 17.43 24.97 -6.77
N ARG A 185 17.17 24.75 -8.06
CA ARG A 185 16.34 25.66 -8.88
C ARG A 185 14.85 25.50 -8.59
N HIS A 186 14.41 24.26 -8.39
CA HIS A 186 13.03 23.93 -8.10
C HIS A 186 12.99 22.67 -7.25
N ASP A 187 12.58 22.82 -5.98
CA ASP A 187 12.37 21.66 -5.11
C ASP A 187 11.09 20.94 -5.58
N PRO A 188 11.18 19.68 -6.06
CA PRO A 188 10.03 18.88 -6.50
C PRO A 188 9.03 18.56 -5.38
N ARG A 189 9.27 19.04 -4.17
CA ARG A 189 8.41 18.92 -2.98
C ARG A 189 7.76 20.24 -2.60
N ALA A 190 8.34 21.37 -3.04
CA ALA A 190 7.88 22.71 -2.70
C ALA A 190 6.75 23.14 -3.64
N GLY A 191 5.52 22.85 -3.21
CA GLY A 191 4.29 23.17 -3.93
C GLY A 191 3.06 22.67 -3.17
N GLY A 192 3.09 22.79 -1.84
CA GLY A 192 2.24 22.11 -0.88
C GLY A 192 0.84 21.71 -1.36
N GLY A 193 0.61 20.41 -1.39
CA GLY A 193 -0.70 19.82 -1.11
C GLY A 193 -0.53 18.67 -0.12
N PRO A 194 -1.37 18.51 0.91
CA PRO A 194 -1.42 17.30 1.71
C PRO A 194 -1.95 16.16 0.84
N GLY A 195 -1.09 15.54 0.03
CA GLY A 195 -1.52 14.60 -0.99
C GLY A 195 -0.36 14.05 -1.81
N GLY A 196 0.46 13.18 -1.21
CA GLY A 196 1.24 12.23 -2.00
C GLY A 196 0.28 11.18 -2.54
N ALA A 197 -0.22 11.40 -3.76
CA ALA A 197 -1.22 10.57 -4.42
C ALA A 197 -0.66 9.17 -4.69
N GLY A 198 -0.92 8.21 -3.78
CA GLY A 198 -1.21 6.86 -4.21
C GLY A 198 -2.56 6.90 -4.91
N VAL A 199 -2.60 6.57 -6.20
CA VAL A 199 -3.83 6.42 -7.02
C VAL A 199 -4.95 7.37 -6.58
N SER A 200 -4.80 8.68 -6.81
CA SER A 200 -5.95 9.57 -6.70
C SER A 200 -6.53 9.79 -8.10
N HIS A 201 -7.59 9.06 -8.42
CA HIS A 201 -8.81 9.83 -8.66
C HIS A 201 -8.93 10.74 -7.43
N GLY A 202 -8.80 12.05 -7.60
CA GLY A 202 -8.67 13.02 -6.49
C GLY A 202 -9.51 12.57 -5.29
N CYS A 203 -8.90 12.55 -4.09
CA CYS A 203 -9.54 11.98 -2.92
C CYS A 203 -10.99 12.44 -2.83
N ARG A 204 -11.87 11.51 -2.45
CA ARG A 204 -13.30 11.80 -2.50
C ARG A 204 -13.62 12.91 -1.53
N VAL A 205 -14.46 13.86 -1.95
CA VAL A 205 -15.05 14.82 -1.01
C VAL A 205 -15.86 14.04 0.02
N PRO A 206 -15.48 14.06 1.31
CA PRO A 206 -16.22 13.37 2.34
C PRO A 206 -17.51 14.13 2.64
N GLY A 207 -18.51 13.41 3.13
CA GLY A 207 -19.75 14.01 3.58
C GLY A 207 -20.93 13.09 3.44
N GLY A 208 -21.85 13.19 4.40
CA GLY A 208 -23.12 12.50 4.38
C GLY A 208 -23.38 11.69 5.62
N ARG A 209 -24.63 11.25 5.75
CA ARG A 209 -25.12 10.54 6.92
C ARG A 209 -24.83 9.04 6.83
N VAL A 210 -24.48 8.46 7.97
CA VAL A 210 -24.37 7.02 8.15
C VAL A 210 -25.77 6.43 8.36
N GLY A 211 -26.15 5.49 7.49
CA GLY A 211 -27.44 4.78 7.53
C GLY A 211 -27.32 3.37 6.97
N HIS A 212 -28.12 3.04 5.95
CA HIS A 212 -27.98 1.76 5.20
C HIS A 212 -26.72 1.70 4.31
N GLY A 213 -26.00 2.82 4.23
CA GLY A 213 -24.74 2.98 3.52
C GLY A 213 -23.90 4.09 4.16
N ILE A 214 -22.68 4.24 3.67
CA ILE A 214 -21.78 5.35 4.01
C ILE A 214 -21.11 5.79 2.71
N GLY A 215 -21.17 7.08 2.39
CA GLY A 215 -20.46 7.67 1.25
C GLY A 215 -20.68 6.91 -0.06
N GLY A 216 -21.93 6.63 -0.43
CA GLY A 216 -22.29 5.91 -1.66
C GLY A 216 -22.17 4.38 -1.60
N ILE A 217 -21.52 3.81 -0.59
CA ILE A 217 -21.41 2.35 -0.42
C ILE A 217 -22.57 1.82 0.41
N ARG A 218 -23.36 0.91 -0.15
CA ARG A 218 -24.47 0.22 0.54
C ARG A 218 -24.06 -1.18 1.00
N LEU A 219 -24.62 -1.61 2.13
CA LEU A 219 -24.53 -3.03 2.52
C LEU A 219 -25.18 -3.91 1.45
N GLY A 220 -24.58 -5.07 1.19
CA GLY A 220 -25.02 -6.02 0.16
C GLY A 220 -24.57 -5.69 -1.28
N ALA A 221 -23.99 -4.50 -1.51
CA ALA A 221 -23.47 -4.10 -2.81
C ALA A 221 -22.35 -5.04 -3.28
N ARG A 222 -22.36 -5.38 -4.57
CA ARG A 222 -21.24 -6.08 -5.22
C ARG A 222 -20.07 -5.12 -5.40
N ARG A 223 -18.86 -5.67 -5.51
CA ARG A 223 -17.64 -4.89 -5.78
C ARG A 223 -17.75 -4.00 -7.02
N SER A 224 -18.32 -4.53 -8.10
CA SER A 224 -18.60 -3.76 -9.33
C SER A 224 -19.55 -2.59 -9.07
N GLY A 225 -20.58 -2.79 -8.25
CA GLY A 225 -21.51 -1.72 -7.86
C GLY A 225 -20.83 -0.63 -7.03
N VAL A 226 -19.89 -1.00 -6.15
CA VAL A 226 -19.10 -0.02 -5.39
C VAL A 226 -18.19 0.79 -6.33
N ARG A 227 -17.52 0.13 -7.27
CA ARG A 227 -16.69 0.80 -8.29
C ARG A 227 -17.50 1.69 -9.22
N HIS A 228 -18.70 1.26 -9.62
CA HIS A 228 -19.57 2.08 -10.45
C HIS A 228 -20.04 3.35 -9.71
N ALA A 229 -20.32 3.23 -8.41
CA ALA A 229 -20.76 4.35 -7.60
C ALA A 229 -19.64 5.35 -7.26
N LEU A 230 -18.40 4.88 -7.11
CA LEU A 230 -17.30 5.68 -6.54
C LEU A 230 -16.08 5.83 -7.44
N GLY A 231 -16.05 5.16 -8.58
CA GLY A 231 -14.84 5.00 -9.39
C GLY A 231 -13.88 3.96 -8.81
N ALA A 232 -12.65 3.97 -9.32
CA ALA A 232 -11.63 3.06 -8.84
C ALA A 232 -11.25 3.37 -7.38
N PRO A 233 -11.08 2.34 -6.54
CA PRO A 233 -10.66 2.52 -5.16
C PRO A 233 -9.18 2.92 -5.07
N THR A 234 -8.83 3.68 -4.04
CA THR A 234 -7.45 4.01 -3.68
C THR A 234 -6.66 2.76 -3.26
N VAL A 235 -7.31 1.81 -2.58
CA VAL A 235 -6.68 0.53 -2.18
C VAL A 235 -7.69 -0.60 -2.40
N GLU A 236 -7.22 -1.73 -2.95
CA GLU A 236 -8.07 -2.86 -3.24
C GLU A 236 -7.40 -4.22 -2.97
N SER A 237 -8.08 -5.06 -2.19
CA SER A 237 -7.71 -6.48 -2.02
C SER A 237 -8.87 -7.40 -2.40
N LEU A 238 -8.66 -8.71 -2.31
CA LEU A 238 -9.72 -9.70 -2.51
C LEU A 238 -10.96 -9.49 -1.64
N ARG A 239 -10.83 -8.90 -0.45
CA ARG A 239 -11.93 -8.78 0.53
C ARG A 239 -12.22 -7.36 1.01
N PHE A 240 -11.52 -6.35 0.50
CA PHE A 240 -11.90 -4.97 0.76
C PHE A 240 -11.62 -4.06 -0.43
N VAL A 241 -12.28 -2.91 -0.40
CA VAL A 241 -11.89 -1.71 -1.16
C VAL A 241 -11.83 -0.53 -0.19
N SER A 242 -10.98 0.44 -0.47
CA SER A 242 -10.86 1.66 0.32
C SER A 242 -10.60 2.87 -0.57
N TYR A 243 -11.17 4.01 -0.19
CA TYR A 243 -11.11 5.29 -0.87
C TYR A 243 -10.55 6.33 0.11
N CYS A 244 -9.57 7.12 -0.31
CA CYS A 244 -9.12 8.28 0.45
C CYS A 244 -10.14 9.42 0.38
N MET A 245 -10.19 10.24 1.43
CA MET A 245 -11.08 11.40 1.53
C MET A 245 -10.28 12.70 1.57
N THR A 246 -10.76 13.77 0.92
CA THR A 246 -10.17 15.11 1.10
C THR A 246 -10.36 15.58 2.54
N GLY A 247 -9.35 16.23 3.12
CA GLY A 247 -9.35 16.56 4.55
C GLY A 247 -9.01 15.37 5.47
N GLY A 248 -8.69 14.21 4.90
CA GLY A 248 -8.16 13.06 5.63
C GLY A 248 -9.18 11.99 6.00
N GLY A 249 -8.64 10.83 6.38
CA GLY A 249 -9.41 9.61 6.61
C GLY A 249 -9.75 8.86 5.32
N ARG A 250 -10.52 7.79 5.49
CA ARG A 250 -10.78 6.76 4.49
C ARG A 250 -12.20 6.26 4.63
N LEU A 251 -12.79 5.89 3.50
CA LEU A 251 -14.01 5.08 3.42
C LEU A 251 -13.59 3.68 2.95
N ALA A 252 -14.12 2.63 3.57
CA ALA A 252 -13.78 1.26 3.20
C ALA A 252 -15.01 0.35 3.22
N ALA A 253 -15.02 -0.63 2.32
CA ALA A 253 -16.01 -1.70 2.29
C ALA A 253 -15.33 -3.06 2.43
N GLY A 254 -15.80 -3.88 3.38
CA GLY A 254 -15.38 -5.25 3.57
C GLY A 254 -16.40 -6.24 2.98
N PHE A 255 -15.92 -7.19 2.19
CA PHE A 255 -16.75 -8.15 1.45
C PHE A 255 -16.80 -9.53 2.12
N GLY A 256 -17.94 -10.22 1.98
CA GLY A 256 -18.15 -11.55 2.55
C GLY A 256 -17.32 -12.66 1.90
N LYS A 257 -17.08 -12.55 0.58
CA LYS A 257 -16.31 -13.48 -0.24
C LYS A 257 -15.17 -12.74 -0.95
N ALA A 258 -14.13 -13.48 -1.31
CA ALA A 258 -13.06 -12.97 -2.14
C ALA A 258 -13.55 -12.72 -3.58
N GLY A 259 -12.96 -11.74 -4.27
CA GLY A 259 -13.20 -11.50 -5.70
C GLY A 259 -14.48 -10.72 -6.02
N ALA A 260 -14.92 -10.82 -7.28
CA ALA A 260 -15.98 -9.99 -7.86
C ALA A 260 -17.39 -10.27 -7.33
N SER A 261 -17.66 -11.52 -6.94
CA SER A 261 -18.97 -11.95 -6.41
C SER A 261 -19.20 -11.58 -4.93
N GLY A 262 -18.18 -11.04 -4.26
CA GLY A 262 -18.27 -10.58 -2.89
C GLY A 262 -19.31 -9.47 -2.71
N ARG A 263 -20.14 -9.60 -1.67
CA ARG A 263 -21.08 -8.56 -1.24
C ARG A 263 -20.57 -7.84 0.00
N ALA A 264 -20.76 -6.52 0.05
CA ALA A 264 -20.36 -5.69 1.17
C ALA A 264 -21.10 -6.12 2.45
N LEU A 265 -20.37 -6.58 3.46
CA LEU A 265 -20.89 -6.95 4.78
C LEU A 265 -20.59 -5.92 5.84
N LEU A 266 -19.59 -5.07 5.60
CA LEU A 266 -19.14 -4.00 6.46
C LEU A 266 -18.84 -2.79 5.57
N VAL A 267 -19.28 -1.60 5.98
CA VAL A 267 -18.81 -0.33 5.45
C VAL A 267 -18.33 0.49 6.63
N MET A 268 -17.15 1.09 6.55
CA MET A 268 -16.58 1.87 7.63
C MET A 268 -15.87 3.11 7.13
N THR A 269 -15.81 4.13 7.97
CA THR A 269 -15.07 5.36 7.71
C THR A 269 -14.39 5.86 8.98
N ASN A 270 -13.18 6.37 8.83
CA ASN A 270 -12.49 7.18 9.85
C ASN A 270 -12.39 8.66 9.46
N SER A 271 -13.12 9.09 8.42
CA SER A 271 -13.20 10.51 8.03
C SER A 271 -14.29 11.24 8.82
N THR A 272 -13.93 12.40 9.38
CA THR A 272 -14.76 13.20 10.29
C THR A 272 -16.09 13.69 9.70
N PRO A 273 -16.20 14.07 8.41
CA PRO A 273 -17.45 14.62 7.87
C PRO A 273 -18.60 13.62 7.72
N PHE A 274 -18.39 12.34 8.04
CA PHE A 274 -19.46 11.35 8.14
C PHE A 274 -19.94 11.24 9.58
N ASP A 275 -21.25 11.38 9.77
CA ASP A 275 -21.86 11.29 11.09
C ASP A 275 -23.03 10.30 11.13
N ALA A 276 -23.23 9.71 12.31
CA ALA A 276 -24.46 9.03 12.68
C ALA A 276 -25.18 9.89 13.72
N ARG A 277 -26.18 10.67 13.30
CA ARG A 277 -27.00 11.54 14.20
C ARG A 277 -26.16 12.53 15.01
N GLY A 278 -25.13 13.11 14.39
CA GLY A 278 -24.18 14.04 14.99
C GLY A 278 -22.99 13.38 15.68
N ILE A 279 -22.92 12.04 15.72
CA ILE A 279 -21.75 11.32 16.24
C ILE A 279 -20.82 10.97 15.09
N HIS A 280 -19.62 11.52 15.12
CA HIS A 280 -18.59 11.37 14.09
C HIS A 280 -17.26 10.93 14.72
N VAL A 281 -16.23 10.83 13.89
CA VAL A 281 -14.87 10.55 14.37
C VAL A 281 -14.37 11.72 15.22
N GLY A 282 -13.82 11.41 16.39
CA GLY A 282 -13.38 12.40 17.39
C GLY A 282 -14.40 12.71 18.48
N SER A 283 -15.69 12.42 18.28
CA SER A 283 -16.73 12.62 19.30
C SER A 283 -16.41 11.82 20.58
N LYS A 284 -16.82 12.36 21.74
CA LYS A 284 -16.65 11.65 23.01
C LYS A 284 -17.56 10.43 23.04
N VAL A 285 -17.07 9.34 23.64
CA VAL A 285 -17.86 8.12 23.82
C VAL A 285 -19.12 8.37 24.67
N ALA A 286 -19.06 9.32 25.61
CA ALA A 286 -20.21 9.74 26.41
C ALA A 286 -21.35 10.28 25.53
N ASP A 287 -21.03 11.14 24.56
CA ASP A 287 -22.01 11.71 23.62
C ASP A 287 -22.63 10.62 22.76
N ALA A 288 -21.80 9.67 22.30
CA ALA A 288 -22.27 8.51 21.53
C ALA A 288 -23.26 7.65 22.33
N LYS A 289 -22.98 7.38 23.62
CA LYS A 289 -23.89 6.64 24.51
C LYS A 289 -25.18 7.41 24.78
N LYS A 290 -25.10 8.73 24.99
CA LYS A 290 -26.28 9.60 25.19
C LYS A 290 -27.18 9.62 23.95
N ARG A 291 -26.59 9.74 22.76
CA ARG A 291 -27.33 9.82 21.49
C ARG A 291 -27.87 8.46 21.01
N PHE A 292 -27.19 7.37 21.39
CA PHE A 292 -27.59 6.00 21.07
C PHE A 292 -27.77 5.20 22.35
N PRO A 293 -28.90 5.39 23.07
CA PRO A 293 -29.18 4.60 24.26
C PRO A 293 -29.30 3.11 23.92
N TYR A 294 -28.99 2.25 24.89
CA TYR A 294 -28.97 0.79 24.75
C TYR A 294 -27.93 0.27 23.74
N THR A 295 -26.81 0.98 23.58
CA THR A 295 -25.62 0.42 22.91
C THR A 295 -24.98 -0.65 23.79
N ARG A 296 -24.55 -1.75 23.18
CA ARG A 296 -23.72 -2.75 23.86
C ARG A 296 -22.25 -2.41 23.64
N ALA A 297 -21.48 -2.34 24.71
CA ALA A 297 -20.02 -2.23 24.61
C ALA A 297 -19.43 -3.63 24.42
N LEU A 298 -18.66 -3.83 23.36
CA LEU A 298 -18.03 -5.11 23.05
C LEU A 298 -16.53 -4.90 22.87
N THR A 299 -15.73 -5.76 23.47
CA THR A 299 -14.28 -5.77 23.28
C THR A 299 -13.87 -7.12 22.68
N ARG A 300 -13.15 -7.09 21.56
CA ARG A 300 -12.60 -8.33 20.98
C ARG A 300 -11.27 -8.05 20.29
N ARG A 301 -10.23 -8.82 20.66
CA ARG A 301 -8.87 -8.71 20.09
C ARG A 301 -8.35 -7.26 20.07
N GLY A 302 -8.47 -6.57 21.20
CA GLY A 302 -8.01 -5.17 21.36
C GLY A 302 -8.93 -4.10 20.74
N ILE A 303 -9.99 -4.48 20.02
CA ILE A 303 -10.93 -3.51 19.44
C ILE A 303 -12.10 -3.34 20.41
N ARG A 304 -12.31 -2.10 20.87
CA ARG A 304 -13.48 -1.69 21.66
C ARG A 304 -14.53 -1.09 20.73
N LEU A 305 -15.76 -1.58 20.81
CA LEU A 305 -16.88 -1.19 19.97
C LEU A 305 -18.06 -0.77 20.83
N LEU A 306 -18.77 0.30 20.46
CA LEU A 306 -20.18 0.46 20.80
C LEU A 306 -21.02 -0.08 19.66
N VAL A 307 -21.99 -0.92 19.97
CA VAL A 307 -22.83 -1.62 18.99
C VAL A 307 -24.29 -1.30 19.22
N LYS A 308 -25.00 -0.92 18.15
CA LYS A 308 -26.44 -0.67 18.17
C LYS A 308 -27.11 -1.33 16.97
N GLY A 309 -28.05 -2.24 17.22
CA GLY A 309 -28.93 -2.77 16.18
C GLY A 309 -29.89 -1.69 15.66
N ARG A 310 -30.08 -1.67 14.33
CA ARG A 310 -31.07 -0.83 13.63
C ARG A 310 -31.81 -1.70 12.62
N HIS A 311 -32.95 -1.23 12.14
CA HIS A 311 -33.65 -1.91 11.05
C HIS A 311 -32.74 -1.98 9.82
N GLY A 312 -32.42 -3.19 9.36
CA GLY A 312 -31.60 -3.43 8.17
C GLY A 312 -30.08 -3.27 8.30
N TYR A 313 -29.52 -2.83 9.45
CA TYR A 313 -28.07 -2.80 9.68
C TYR A 313 -27.69 -2.77 11.17
N THR A 314 -26.44 -3.07 11.49
CA THR A 314 -25.85 -2.85 12.82
C THR A 314 -24.89 -1.69 12.76
N LEU A 315 -25.11 -0.67 13.58
CA LEU A 315 -24.23 0.49 13.73
C LEU A 315 -23.12 0.18 14.75
N LEU A 316 -21.89 0.57 14.42
CA LEU A 316 -20.68 0.28 15.16
C LEU A 316 -19.86 1.56 15.31
N PHE A 317 -19.43 1.86 16.53
CA PHE A 317 -18.44 2.92 16.80
C PHE A 317 -17.17 2.29 17.35
N GLY A 318 -16.04 2.48 16.66
CA GLY A 318 -14.73 2.11 17.17
C GLY A 318 -14.26 3.08 18.23
N ILE A 319 -13.82 2.58 19.38
CA ILE A 319 -13.39 3.42 20.51
C ILE A 319 -11.90 3.24 20.78
N ALA A 320 -11.19 4.36 20.93
CA ALA A 320 -9.89 4.39 21.58
C ALA A 320 -9.76 5.68 22.40
N HIS A 321 -9.10 5.61 23.56
CA HIS A 321 -8.85 6.77 24.43
C HIS A 321 -10.11 7.61 24.71
N GLY A 322 -11.26 6.96 24.96
CA GLY A 322 -12.52 7.64 25.28
C GLY A 322 -13.18 8.38 24.11
N ARG A 323 -12.68 8.23 22.88
CA ARG A 323 -13.19 8.89 21.68
C ARG A 323 -13.53 7.90 20.58
N VAL A 324 -14.45 8.29 19.70
CA VAL A 324 -14.79 7.57 18.47
C VAL A 324 -13.63 7.69 17.47
N ARG A 325 -13.11 6.58 16.98
CA ARG A 325 -12.01 6.51 16.00
C ARG A 325 -12.45 6.14 14.61
N PHE A 326 -13.59 5.46 14.50
CA PHE A 326 -14.25 5.18 13.23
C PHE A 326 -15.73 4.93 13.47
N VAL A 327 -16.53 5.14 12.42
CA VAL A 327 -17.94 4.78 12.37
C VAL A 327 -18.10 3.70 11.31
N ALA A 328 -18.88 2.66 11.61
CA ALA A 328 -19.11 1.57 10.69
C ALA A 328 -20.54 1.05 10.75
N ILE A 329 -20.99 0.45 9.65
CA ILE A 329 -22.22 -0.31 9.57
C ILE A 329 -21.92 -1.72 9.10
N SER A 330 -22.63 -2.71 9.62
CA SER A 330 -22.52 -4.09 9.16
C SER A 330 -23.88 -4.71 8.87
N LYS A 331 -23.87 -5.82 8.11
CA LYS A 331 -25.06 -6.66 7.94
C LYS A 331 -25.62 -7.04 9.33
N PRO A 332 -26.95 -7.00 9.54
CA PRO A 332 -27.57 -7.50 10.77
C PRO A 332 -27.18 -8.94 11.08
N GLY A 333 -27.00 -9.25 12.36
CA GLY A 333 -26.67 -10.61 12.81
C GLY A 333 -25.27 -11.10 12.44
N LEU A 334 -24.41 -10.26 11.84
CA LEU A 334 -23.05 -10.66 11.51
C LEU A 334 -22.26 -10.98 12.79
N PRO A 335 -21.66 -12.18 12.93
CA PRO A 335 -20.94 -12.53 14.15
C PRO A 335 -19.82 -11.54 14.46
N LEU A 336 -19.68 -11.16 15.74
CA LEU A 336 -18.67 -10.18 16.17
C LEU A 336 -17.24 -10.58 15.75
N ALA A 337 -16.94 -11.89 15.73
CA ALA A 337 -15.67 -12.41 15.22
C ALA A 337 -15.41 -11.99 13.77
N ARG A 338 -16.45 -12.05 12.93
CA ARG A 338 -16.37 -11.69 11.52
C ARG A 338 -16.28 -10.19 11.33
N VAL A 339 -17.05 -9.42 12.10
CA VAL A 339 -16.92 -7.94 12.15
C VAL A 339 -15.49 -7.55 12.51
N ALA A 340 -14.93 -8.09 13.59
CA ALA A 340 -13.56 -7.79 14.02
C ALA A 340 -12.49 -8.26 13.03
N LYS A 341 -12.73 -9.33 12.26
CA LYS A 341 -11.85 -9.75 11.16
C LYS A 341 -11.87 -8.72 10.02
N LEU A 342 -13.05 -8.25 9.61
CA LEU A 342 -13.19 -7.27 8.54
C LEU A 342 -12.62 -5.89 8.93
N ILE A 343 -12.85 -5.42 10.17
CA ILE A 343 -12.31 -4.15 10.66
C ILE A 343 -10.76 -4.16 10.72
N ARG A 344 -10.14 -5.29 11.05
CA ARG A 344 -8.67 -5.41 11.06
C ARG A 344 -8.06 -5.51 9.67
N ALA A 345 -8.79 -6.11 8.73
CA ALA A 345 -8.35 -6.22 7.35
C ALA A 345 -8.57 -4.91 6.56
N ALA A 346 -9.42 -4.01 7.05
CA ALA A 346 -9.64 -2.71 6.41
C ALA A 346 -8.40 -1.81 6.58
N PRO A 347 -7.92 -1.17 5.50
CA PRO A 347 -6.87 -0.16 5.58
C PRO A 347 -7.30 0.96 6.54
N ARG A 348 -6.44 1.31 7.49
CA ARG A 348 -6.68 2.36 8.48
C ARG A 348 -6.10 3.69 8.02
#